data_AF-A0A4Q8QQS9-F1
#
_entry.id   AF-A0A4Q8QQS9-F1
#
_cell.length_a   1.000
_cell.length_b   1.000
_cell.length_c   1.000
_cell.angle_alpha   90.00
_cell.angle_beta   90.00
_cell.angle_gamma   90.00
#
_symmetry.space_group_name_H-M   'P 1'
#
loop_
_entity.id
_entity.type
_entity.pdbx_description
1 polymer ?
#
loop_
_entity_poly.entity_id
_entity_poly.type
_entity_poly.pdbx_seq_one_letter_code
_entity_poly.pdbx_strand_id
1 'polypeptide(L)'
;MDDSQSRGLALLKEWLTPEQLVQYETSGYFDVVGCHSGRRYRIRHGTGMNIYELDELGRLHAGWCFVPRDTLVAGDVMLAQKIALEANERSALAVARSFPVRWRPT
;
A
#
# COMPACT_ATOMS: atom_id res chain seq x y z
N MET A 1 22.89 -4.85 0.33
CA MET A 1 21.43 -4.92 0.53
C MET A 1 21.17 -6.27 1.18
N ASP A 2 20.49 -6.29 2.33
CA ASP A 2 20.20 -7.54 3.05
C ASP A 2 19.41 -8.50 2.14
N ASP A 3 19.79 -9.79 2.10
CA ASP A 3 19.23 -10.79 1.18
C ASP A 3 17.69 -10.84 1.25
N SER A 4 17.14 -10.72 2.47
CA SER A 4 15.70 -10.76 2.69
C SER A 4 14.97 -9.57 2.06
N GLN A 5 15.56 -8.37 2.13
CA GLN A 5 14.97 -7.16 1.53
C GLN A 5 14.89 -7.28 0.01
N SER A 6 15.96 -7.75 -0.63
CA SER A 6 16.00 -7.95 -2.08
C SER A 6 14.97 -8.99 -2.53
N ARG A 7 14.85 -10.10 -1.79
CA ARG A 7 13.89 -11.16 -2.10
C ARG A 7 12.44 -10.73 -1.91
N GLY A 8 12.11 -10.04 -0.82
CA GLY A 8 10.77 -9.52 -0.59
C GLY A 8 10.37 -8.50 -1.66
N LEU A 9 11.31 -7.65 -2.10
CA LEU A 9 11.06 -6.71 -3.19
C LEU A 9 10.88 -7.38 -4.55
N ALA A 10 11.65 -8.43 -4.84
CA ALA A 10 11.47 -9.22 -6.05
C ALA A 10 10.08 -9.85 -6.09
N LEU A 11 9.67 -10.51 -4.99
CA LEU A 11 8.34 -11.13 -4.88
C LEU A 11 7.21 -10.10 -5.01
N LEU A 12 7.34 -8.92 -4.37
CA LEU A 12 6.38 -7.83 -4.57
C LEU A 12 6.25 -7.49 -6.04
N LYS A 13 7.37 -7.23 -6.73
CA LYS A 13 7.38 -6.83 -8.15
C LYS A 13 6.76 -7.89 -9.07
N GLU A 14 6.97 -9.17 -8.80
CA GLU A 14 6.35 -10.28 -9.53
C GLU A 14 4.82 -10.31 -9.41
N TRP A 15 4.27 -9.78 -8.32
CA TRP A 15 2.82 -9.76 -8.03
C TRP A 15 2.12 -8.45 -8.39
N LEU A 16 2.87 -7.43 -8.84
CA LEU A 16 2.29 -6.18 -9.32
C LEU A 16 1.75 -6.37 -10.73
N THR A 17 0.62 -5.72 -11.05
CA THR A 17 0.23 -5.58 -12.46
C THR A 17 1.27 -4.73 -13.20
N PRO A 18 1.34 -4.77 -14.54
CA PRO A 18 2.28 -3.94 -15.29
C PRO A 18 2.20 -2.45 -14.94
N GLU A 19 0.98 -1.92 -14.74
CA GLU A 19 0.76 -0.53 -14.36
C GLU A 19 1.26 -0.23 -12.95
N GLN A 20 0.99 -1.13 -11.99
CA GLN A 20 1.46 -1.01 -10.61
C GLN A 20 2.98 -1.09 -10.54
N LEU A 21 3.60 -1.96 -11.33
CA LEU A 21 5.05 -2.09 -11.42
C LEU A 21 5.68 -0.79 -11.93
N VAL A 22 5.15 -0.22 -13.01
CA VAL A 22 5.62 1.08 -13.53
C VAL A 22 5.46 2.19 -12.48
N GLN A 23 4.34 2.25 -11.77
CA GLN A 23 4.16 3.21 -10.69
C GLN A 23 5.21 3.04 -9.60
N TYR A 24 5.46 1.78 -9.18
CA TYR A 24 6.39 1.49 -8.12
C TYR A 24 7.83 1.84 -8.48
N GLU A 25 8.27 1.49 -9.69
CA GLU A 25 9.63 1.77 -10.15
C GLU A 25 9.89 3.25 -10.40
N THR A 26 8.87 4.00 -10.84
CA THR A 26 9.02 5.45 -11.13
C THR A 26 8.84 6.32 -9.90
N SER A 27 7.95 5.94 -8.99
CA SER A 27 7.42 6.84 -7.96
C SER A 27 7.56 6.30 -6.53
N GLY A 28 8.02 5.05 -6.36
CA GLY A 28 8.15 4.42 -5.04
C GLY A 28 6.80 4.13 -4.37
N TYR A 29 5.72 4.05 -5.13
CA TYR A 29 4.38 3.67 -4.68
C TYR A 29 3.61 2.98 -5.78
N PHE A 30 2.54 2.27 -5.45
CA PHE A 30 1.58 1.77 -6.43
C PHE A 30 0.15 1.93 -5.89
N ASP A 31 -0.80 2.07 -6.80
CA ASP A 31 -2.21 2.22 -6.46
C ASP A 31 -2.93 0.86 -6.62
N VAL A 32 -3.82 0.55 -5.67
CA VAL A 32 -4.68 -0.64 -5.65
C VAL A 32 -6.15 -0.23 -5.58
N VAL A 33 -7.06 -1.11 -6.00
CA VAL A 33 -8.50 -0.89 -5.91
C VAL A 33 -9.10 -1.85 -4.88
N GLY A 34 -9.82 -1.30 -3.91
CA GLY A 34 -10.53 -2.08 -2.90
C GLY A 34 -11.64 -2.93 -3.50
N CYS A 35 -11.67 -4.23 -3.19
CA CYS A 35 -12.63 -5.15 -3.81
C CYS A 35 -14.09 -4.97 -3.38
N HIS A 36 -14.35 -4.30 -2.25
CA HIS A 36 -15.71 -4.10 -1.75
C HIS A 36 -16.26 -2.73 -2.12
N SER A 37 -15.44 -1.68 -2.01
CA SER A 37 -15.87 -0.29 -2.18
C SER A 37 -15.54 0.31 -3.54
N GLY A 38 -14.59 -0.28 -4.28
CA GLY A 38 -14.00 0.32 -5.48
C GLY A 38 -13.11 1.54 -5.20
N ARG A 39 -12.85 1.88 -3.94
CA ARG A 39 -11.95 2.99 -3.57
C ARG A 39 -10.52 2.69 -3.99
N ARG A 40 -9.80 3.74 -4.35
CA ARG A 40 -8.38 3.67 -4.69
C ARG A 40 -7.52 3.92 -3.46
N TYR A 41 -6.50 3.09 -3.28
CA TYR A 41 -5.53 3.23 -2.20
C TYR A 41 -4.13 3.27 -2.79
N ARG A 42 -3.31 4.23 -2.37
CA ARG A 42 -1.89 4.31 -2.68
C ARG A 42 -1.08 3.66 -1.57
N ILE A 43 -0.30 2.64 -1.92
CA ILE A 43 0.67 2.00 -1.05
C ILE A 43 2.05 2.57 -1.39
N ARG A 44 2.62 3.36 -0.49
CA ARG A 44 4.00 3.87 -0.59
C ARG A 44 5.00 2.84 -0.05
N HIS A 45 6.24 2.91 -0.54
CA HIS A 45 7.33 2.12 0.01
C HIS A 45 7.45 2.29 1.52
N GLY A 46 7.39 1.19 2.27
CA GLY A 46 7.51 1.17 3.72
C GLY A 46 6.76 0.02 4.37
N THR A 47 6.77 -0.01 5.71
CA THR A 47 6.16 -1.08 6.52
C THR A 47 4.96 -0.61 7.36
N GLY A 48 4.70 0.70 7.41
CA GLY A 48 3.59 1.27 8.18
C GLY A 48 3.36 2.74 7.81
N MET A 49 2.17 3.25 8.14
CA MET A 49 1.72 4.61 7.75
C MET A 49 1.91 4.93 6.26
N ASN A 50 1.80 3.91 5.42
CA ASN A 50 2.17 3.96 4.01
C ASN A 50 0.97 3.80 3.07
N ILE A 51 -0.24 3.63 3.59
CA ILE A 51 -1.47 3.47 2.80
C ILE A 51 -2.28 4.76 2.87
N TYR A 52 -2.64 5.29 1.70
CA TYR A 52 -3.44 6.50 1.56
C TYR A 52 -4.63 6.22 0.67
N GLU A 53 -5.84 6.40 1.19
CA GLU A 53 -7.05 6.44 0.37
C GLU A 53 -7.02 7.70 -0.50
N LEU A 54 -7.34 7.55 -1.79
CA LEU A 54 -7.39 8.63 -2.76
C LEU A 54 -8.85 9.05 -3.00
N ASP A 55 -9.10 10.35 -3.11
CA ASP A 55 -10.38 10.87 -3.59
C ASP A 55 -10.51 10.71 -5.12
N GLU A 56 -11.66 11.11 -5.67
CA GLU A 56 -11.96 11.02 -7.10
C GLU A 56 -10.99 11.82 -7.98
N LEU A 57 -10.35 12.85 -7.41
CA LEU A 57 -9.34 13.68 -8.08
C LEU A 57 -7.91 13.14 -7.88
N GLY A 58 -7.76 11.96 -7.25
CA GLY A 58 -6.47 11.34 -6.97
C GLY A 58 -5.69 11.98 -5.82
N ARG A 59 -6.33 12.83 -5.01
CA ARG A 59 -5.72 13.50 -3.86
C ARG A 59 -5.84 12.63 -2.62
N LEU A 60 -4.89 12.75 -1.70
CA LEU A 60 -4.92 11.97 -0.46
C LEU A 60 -6.09 12.40 0.42
N HIS A 61 -7.00 11.48 0.71
CA HIS A 61 -8.21 11.72 1.51
C HIS A 61 -8.05 11.29 2.98
N ALA A 62 -7.56 10.07 3.21
CA ALA A 62 -7.34 9.50 4.54
C ALA A 62 -6.13 8.56 4.53
N GLY A 63 -5.45 8.45 5.67
CA GLY A 63 -4.39 7.47 5.86
C GLY A 63 -4.89 6.23 6.60
N TRP A 64 -4.37 5.06 6.23
CA TRP A 64 -4.68 3.79 6.86
C TRP A 64 -3.39 3.06 7.27
N CYS A 65 -3.41 2.40 8.43
CA CYS A 65 -2.25 1.68 8.95
C CYS A 65 -2.66 0.38 9.64
N PHE A 66 -2.19 -0.74 9.12
CA PHE A 66 -2.21 -2.05 9.78
C PHE A 66 -0.79 -2.63 9.76
N VAL A 67 0.03 -2.12 10.69
CA VAL A 67 1.46 -2.47 10.83
C VAL A 67 1.61 -3.93 11.27
N PRO A 68 2.59 -4.69 10.74
CA PRO A 68 2.90 -6.02 11.25
C PRO A 68 3.34 -5.96 12.71
N ARG A 69 3.12 -7.06 13.45
CA ARG A 69 3.58 -7.20 14.84
C ARG A 69 5.10 -7.33 14.91
N ASP A 70 5.69 -8.02 13.94
CA ASP A 70 7.12 -8.31 13.85
C ASP A 70 7.82 -7.43 12.81
N THR A 71 9.16 -7.43 12.86
CA THR A 71 9.98 -6.77 11.85
C THR A 71 10.01 -7.60 10.57
N LEU A 72 9.25 -7.17 9.57
CA LEU A 72 9.21 -7.76 8.24
C LEU A 72 9.84 -6.82 7.20
N VAL A 73 10.32 -7.40 6.10
CA VAL A 73 10.87 -6.64 4.98
C VAL A 73 9.78 -5.87 4.24
N ALA A 74 10.12 -4.71 3.67
CA ALA A 74 9.13 -3.81 3.10
C ALA A 74 8.33 -4.44 1.95
N GLY A 75 8.98 -5.27 1.12
CA GLY A 75 8.33 -5.98 0.02
C GLY A 75 7.20 -6.90 0.49
N ASP A 76 7.47 -7.75 1.49
CA ASP A 76 6.49 -8.68 2.05
C ASP A 76 5.31 -7.93 2.68
N VAL A 77 5.59 -6.86 3.42
CA VAL A 77 4.54 -6.03 4.05
C VAL A 77 3.65 -5.39 2.99
N MET A 78 4.25 -4.76 1.97
CA MET A 78 3.47 -4.13 0.90
C MET A 78 2.67 -5.13 0.07
N LEU A 79 3.21 -6.33 -0.17
CA LEU A 79 2.48 -7.40 -0.85
C LEU A 79 1.28 -7.87 -0.04
N ALA A 80 1.46 -8.07 1.28
CA ALA A 80 0.36 -8.40 2.17
C ALA A 80 -0.70 -7.29 2.20
N GLN A 81 -0.29 -6.02 2.20
CA GLN A 81 -1.19 -4.87 2.14
C GLN A 81 -1.99 -4.82 0.83
N LYS A 82 -1.33 -5.07 -0.32
CA LYS A 82 -1.99 -5.20 -1.62
C LYS A 82 -3.08 -6.28 -1.60
N ILE A 83 -2.72 -7.49 -1.21
CA ILE A 83 -3.63 -8.64 -1.16
C ILE A 83 -4.79 -8.34 -0.20
N ALA A 84 -4.50 -7.78 0.97
CA ALA A 84 -5.53 -7.44 1.94
C ALA A 84 -6.58 -6.46 1.38
N LEU A 85 -6.15 -5.43 0.63
CA LEU A 85 -7.06 -4.46 0.03
C LEU A 85 -7.79 -5.00 -1.20
N GLU A 86 -7.11 -5.71 -2.09
CA GLU A 86 -7.68 -6.21 -3.34
C GLU A 86 -8.50 -7.50 -3.18
N ALA A 87 -8.34 -8.25 -2.08
CA ALA A 87 -9.06 -9.51 -1.85
C ALA A 87 -9.97 -9.50 -0.62
N ASN A 88 -9.69 -8.67 0.40
CA ASN A 88 -10.47 -8.66 1.64
C ASN A 88 -10.55 -7.26 2.30
N GLU A 89 -10.80 -6.23 1.50
CA GLU A 89 -10.76 -4.82 1.91
C GLU A 89 -11.46 -4.55 3.24
N ARG A 90 -12.70 -5.04 3.41
CA ARG A 90 -13.50 -4.75 4.60
C ARG A 90 -12.84 -5.26 5.88
N SER A 91 -12.26 -6.46 5.84
CA SER A 91 -11.56 -7.02 6.99
C SER A 91 -10.24 -6.29 7.25
N ALA A 92 -9.54 -5.88 6.18
CA ALA A 92 -8.31 -5.09 6.30
C ALA A 92 -8.57 -3.74 6.98
N LEU A 93 -9.61 -3.02 6.55
CA LEU A 93 -9.97 -1.72 7.13
C LEU A 93 -10.53 -1.83 8.55
N ALA A 94 -11.21 -2.93 8.89
CA ALA A 94 -11.77 -3.13 10.23
C ALA A 94 -10.68 -3.20 11.33
N VAL A 95 -9.46 -3.63 10.98
CA VAL A 95 -8.31 -3.68 11.91
C VAL A 95 -7.34 -2.52 11.72
N ALA A 96 -7.51 -1.73 10.67
CA ALA A 96 -6.64 -0.60 10.36
C ALA A 96 -6.90 0.57 11.31
N ARG A 97 -5.83 1.24 11.74
CA ARG A 97 -5.91 2.56 12.38
C ARG A 97 -5.92 3.62 11.28
N SER A 98 -6.93 4.49 11.31
CA SER A 98 -6.95 5.66 10.44
C SER A 98 -6.09 6.80 11.00
N PHE A 99 -5.56 7.63 10.11
CA PHE A 99 -4.87 8.86 10.48
C PHE A 99 -5.18 9.99 9.49
N PRO A 100 -5.21 11.26 9.94
CA PRO A 100 -5.48 12.38 9.06
C PRO A 100 -4.30 12.60 8.12
N VAL A 101 -4.58 12.82 6.84
CA VAL A 101 -3.58 13.33 5.90
C VAL A 101 -3.47 14.83 6.07
N ARG A 102 -2.29 15.33 6.41
CA ARG A 102 -2.03 16.77 6.39
C ARG A 102 -1.92 17.20 4.93
N TRP A 103 -2.99 17.74 4.37
CA TRP A 103 -2.91 18.44 3.10
C TRP A 103 -1.94 19.61 3.24
N ARG A 104 -0.89 19.64 2.42
CA ARG A 104 -0.09 20.85 2.21
C ARG A 104 -0.40 21.35 0.79
N PRO A 105 -1.01 22.53 0.63
CA PRO A 105 -1.02 23.18 -0.68
C PRO A 105 0.42 23.41 -1.10
N THR A 106 0.78 22.97 -2.29
CA THR A 106 1.91 23.53 -3.04
C THR A 106 1.52 24.89 -3.58
#